data_AF-A0A1I7PI20-F1
#
_entry.id   AF-A0A1I7PI20-F1
#
_cell.length_a   1.000
_cell.length_b   1.000
_cell.length_c   1.000
_cell.angle_alpha   90.00
_cell.angle_beta   90.00
_cell.angle_gamma   90.00
#
_symmetry.space_group_name_H-M   'P 1'
#
loop_
_entity.id
_entity.type
_entity.pdbx_description
1 polymer ?
#
loop_
_entity_poly.entity_id
_entity_poly.type
_entity_poly.pdbx_seq_one_letter_code
_entity_poly.pdbx_strand_id
1 'polypeptide(L)'
;MAESRTVFPRRFLKATHDLVFHHVHGGQLIYNACWEDPRIDRQLLGLDERSRVVMITSAGCNALDYLLDGPAEIHAVDVNHRQNAVLELKLALIRRGDFGDLFEFFGIGSHERFRPVYRALRAGLSAPAKAFWDDHITFFDPGSMKKSFYYHGAAGMAAWLMGGALFRAKPNIKNHALCLLDADTLAQQARVYALLEPKIWGKLSHWLIRQRLLMTLLGVPAPQIKLIDDHYPGGVTAYVKDKLRHVMSELPARENYFWRVYMTGSYTLSCCPNYLREENLPGLAARADRVHPHTCTVTQFLQQHPGVYSHYVLLDHQDWLAHHDPTALAEEWELIFANSRPGTRILMRSAGLDLGFVPPGVRSRLRFHPERTEPLHRTDRVGTYGSLHFAEVL
;
A
#
# COMPACT_ATOMS: atom_id res chain seq x y z
N MET A 1 46.57 -12.66 -31.74
CA MET A 1 45.58 -13.75 -31.67
C MET A 1 44.62 -13.41 -30.55
N ALA A 2 43.36 -13.18 -30.91
CA ALA A 2 42.28 -12.86 -30.00
C ALA A 2 41.56 -14.14 -29.60
N GLU A 3 41.26 -14.33 -28.32
CA GLU A 3 40.26 -15.30 -27.88
C GLU A 3 39.33 -14.67 -26.82
N SER A 4 38.17 -14.25 -27.35
CA SER A 4 36.80 -14.45 -26.85
C SER A 4 36.58 -14.52 -25.33
N ARG A 5 36.13 -13.40 -24.75
CA ARG A 5 35.30 -13.40 -23.53
C ARG A 5 33.87 -13.73 -23.92
N THR A 6 33.34 -14.83 -23.40
CA THR A 6 31.95 -15.24 -23.48
C THR A 6 31.04 -14.23 -22.77
N VAL A 7 30.46 -13.31 -23.54
CA VAL A 7 29.36 -12.44 -23.12
C VAL A 7 28.06 -13.25 -23.22
N PHE A 8 27.72 -13.98 -22.16
CA PHE A 8 26.33 -14.43 -21.98
C PHE A 8 25.48 -13.25 -21.45
N PRO A 9 24.26 -13.04 -21.97
CA PRO A 9 23.79 -11.69 -22.20
C PRO A 9 22.91 -11.16 -21.06
N ARG A 10 23.25 -9.96 -20.55
CA ARG A 10 22.41 -9.12 -19.67
C ARG A 10 20.95 -8.93 -20.18
N ARG A 11 20.69 -9.17 -21.46
CA ARG A 11 19.36 -9.16 -22.09
C ARG A 11 18.42 -10.26 -21.59
N PHE A 12 18.92 -11.44 -21.24
CA PHE A 12 18.08 -12.58 -20.84
C PHE A 12 17.54 -12.44 -19.40
N LEU A 13 18.35 -11.83 -18.51
CA LEU A 13 17.96 -11.48 -17.14
C LEU A 13 16.97 -10.30 -17.08
N LYS A 14 17.04 -9.36 -18.03
CA LYS A 14 16.06 -8.27 -18.19
C LYS A 14 14.69 -8.82 -18.60
N ALA A 15 14.67 -9.74 -19.58
CA ALA A 15 13.44 -10.34 -20.07
C ALA A 15 12.69 -11.18 -19.03
N THR A 16 13.39 -11.92 -18.15
CA THR A 16 12.74 -12.74 -17.11
C THR A 16 12.19 -11.92 -15.95
N HIS A 17 12.82 -10.79 -15.60
CA HIS A 17 12.34 -9.89 -14.55
C HIS A 17 11.14 -9.05 -15.01
N ASP A 18 11.18 -8.53 -16.25
CA ASP A 18 10.06 -7.82 -16.86
C ASP A 18 8.84 -8.74 -17.04
N LEU A 19 9.06 -10.03 -17.34
CA LEU A 19 8.00 -11.03 -17.42
C LEU A 19 7.37 -11.33 -16.06
N VAL A 20 8.15 -11.47 -14.99
CA VAL A 20 7.64 -11.69 -13.62
C VAL A 20 6.90 -10.45 -13.11
N PHE A 21 7.42 -9.25 -13.39
CA PHE A 21 6.74 -8.00 -13.03
C PHE A 21 5.42 -7.82 -13.80
N HIS A 22 5.41 -7.98 -15.12
CA HIS A 22 4.18 -7.96 -15.91
C HIS A 22 3.22 -9.12 -15.58
N HIS A 23 3.71 -10.29 -15.18
CA HIS A 23 2.88 -11.42 -14.80
C HIS A 23 2.26 -11.23 -13.40
N VAL A 24 3.03 -10.70 -12.44
CA VAL A 24 2.58 -10.40 -11.07
C VAL A 24 1.67 -9.16 -11.03
N HIS A 25 1.98 -8.12 -11.81
CA HIS A 25 1.20 -6.87 -11.85
C HIS A 25 0.07 -6.90 -12.90
N GLY A 26 0.20 -7.69 -13.97
CA GLY A 26 -0.80 -7.76 -15.04
C GLY A 26 -1.86 -8.85 -14.83
N GLY A 27 -1.58 -9.89 -14.03
CA GLY A 27 -2.47 -11.04 -13.85
C GLY A 27 -3.30 -11.05 -12.56
N GLN A 28 -2.90 -10.33 -11.52
CA GLN A 28 -3.48 -10.48 -10.17
C GLN A 28 -3.74 -9.15 -9.48
N LEU A 29 -4.67 -9.14 -8.53
CA LEU A 29 -4.79 -8.08 -7.53
C LEU A 29 -3.54 -8.12 -6.65
N ILE A 30 -2.84 -7.00 -6.50
CA ILE A 30 -1.58 -6.98 -5.72
C ILE A 30 -1.91 -6.76 -4.24
N TYR A 31 -2.53 -5.62 -3.95
CA TYR A 31 -2.91 -5.18 -2.61
C TYR A 31 -4.43 -5.17 -2.48
N ASN A 32 -4.94 -5.63 -1.33
CA ASN A 32 -6.36 -5.59 -1.01
C ASN A 32 -6.70 -4.48 0.01
N ALA A 33 -5.66 -3.89 0.62
CA ALA A 33 -5.69 -2.72 1.49
C ALA A 33 -4.41 -1.89 1.29
N CYS A 34 -4.49 -0.56 1.47
CA CYS A 34 -3.31 0.31 1.52
C CYS A 34 -2.38 -0.06 2.68
N TRP A 35 -1.07 0.08 2.48
CA TRP A 35 -0.02 -0.09 3.50
C TRP A 35 0.68 1.25 3.78
N GLU A 36 -0.10 2.33 3.75
CA GLU A 36 0.35 3.70 3.94
C GLU A 36 -0.54 4.36 4.99
N ASP A 37 0.02 4.82 6.10
CA ASP A 37 -0.78 5.39 7.19
C ASP A 37 -1.39 6.75 6.82
N PRO A 38 -2.71 6.87 6.60
CA PRO A 38 -3.32 8.16 6.25
C PRO A 38 -3.29 9.14 7.43
N ARG A 39 -3.08 8.67 8.68
CA ARG A 39 -3.01 9.53 9.87
C ARG A 39 -1.84 10.50 9.79
N ILE A 40 -0.68 10.05 9.31
CA ILE A 40 0.50 10.91 9.16
C ILE A 40 0.43 11.69 7.83
N ASP A 41 -0.19 11.10 6.80
CA ASP A 41 -0.34 11.76 5.49
C ASP A 41 -1.21 13.01 5.60
N ARG A 42 -2.34 12.93 6.30
CA ARG A 42 -3.26 14.06 6.48
C ARG A 42 -2.64 15.23 7.24
N GLN A 43 -1.71 14.95 8.16
CA GLN A 43 -0.93 15.98 8.87
C GLN A 43 0.09 16.71 7.97
N LEU A 44 0.52 16.05 6.89
CA LEU A 44 1.45 16.61 5.91
C LEU A 44 0.69 17.35 4.80
N LEU A 45 -0.33 16.70 4.25
CA LEU A 45 -1.07 17.12 3.08
C LEU A 45 -1.96 18.33 3.31
N GLY A 46 -2.63 18.43 4.47
CA GLY A 46 -3.52 19.57 4.78
C GLY A 46 -4.55 19.83 3.68
N LEU A 47 -5.32 18.81 3.32
CA LEU A 47 -6.31 18.85 2.24
C LEU A 47 -7.53 19.70 2.63
N ASP A 48 -8.09 20.42 1.66
CA ASP A 48 -9.28 21.26 1.80
C ASP A 48 -10.13 21.24 0.52
N GLU A 49 -11.23 22.00 0.46
CA GLU A 49 -12.13 22.04 -0.69
C GLU A 49 -11.52 22.55 -2.00
N ARG A 50 -10.29 23.06 -1.99
CA ARG A 50 -9.53 23.52 -3.17
C ARG A 50 -8.51 22.47 -3.62
N SER A 51 -8.35 21.39 -2.87
CA SER A 51 -7.40 20.33 -3.18
C SER A 51 -7.80 19.52 -4.40
N ARG A 52 -6.90 19.48 -5.40
CA ARG A 52 -6.96 18.60 -6.57
C ARG A 52 -5.80 17.61 -6.43
N VAL A 53 -6.11 16.37 -6.11
CA VAL A 53 -5.12 15.36 -5.69
C VAL A 53 -4.89 14.36 -6.81
N VAL A 54 -3.63 14.08 -7.13
CA VAL A 54 -3.22 12.94 -7.96
C VAL A 54 -2.52 11.93 -7.07
N MET A 55 -2.96 10.68 -7.05
CA MET A 55 -2.40 9.66 -6.17
C MET A 55 -2.40 8.27 -6.79
N ILE A 56 -1.48 7.42 -6.35
CA ILE A 56 -1.54 6.00 -6.65
C ILE A 56 -2.75 5.37 -5.95
N THR A 57 -3.56 4.57 -6.67
CA THR A 57 -4.81 4.03 -6.13
C THR A 57 -4.63 3.13 -4.92
N SER A 58 -3.72 2.14 -4.96
CA SER A 58 -3.41 1.24 -3.84
C SER A 58 -4.66 0.61 -3.17
N ALA A 59 -5.55 -0.03 -3.94
CA ALA A 59 -6.84 -0.56 -3.46
C ALA A 59 -7.85 0.49 -2.91
N GLY A 60 -7.51 1.78 -2.98
CA GLY A 60 -8.42 2.90 -2.75
C GLY A 60 -8.66 3.31 -1.30
N CYS A 61 -8.04 2.67 -0.30
CA CYS A 61 -8.33 3.00 1.12
C CYS A 61 -7.94 4.45 1.45
N ASN A 62 -6.75 4.90 1.05
CA ASN A 62 -6.29 6.26 1.34
C ASN A 62 -7.04 7.30 0.51
N ALA A 63 -7.46 6.98 -0.71
CA ALA A 63 -8.32 7.88 -1.50
C ALA A 63 -9.64 8.18 -0.75
N LEU A 64 -10.25 7.15 -0.15
CA LEU A 64 -11.45 7.31 0.67
C LEU A 64 -11.16 8.02 2.00
N ASP A 65 -10.00 7.80 2.61
CA ASP A 65 -9.60 8.50 3.83
C ASP A 65 -9.41 10.00 3.57
N TYR A 66 -8.74 10.37 2.48
CA TYR A 66 -8.55 11.75 2.04
C TYR A 66 -9.84 12.44 1.63
N LEU A 67 -10.84 11.69 1.12
CA LEU A 67 -12.15 12.23 0.77
C LEU A 67 -12.88 12.84 1.98
N LEU A 68 -12.56 12.38 3.20
CA LEU A 68 -13.10 12.92 4.44
C LEU A 68 -12.69 14.38 4.69
N ASP A 69 -11.51 14.79 4.22
CA ASP A 69 -11.06 16.19 4.27
C ASP A 69 -11.78 17.09 3.25
N GLY A 70 -12.60 16.50 2.38
CA GLY A 70 -13.43 17.24 1.43
C GLY A 70 -12.72 17.87 0.23
N PRO A 71 -11.69 17.24 -0.39
CA PRO A 71 -11.03 17.77 -1.58
C PRO A 71 -12.01 18.07 -2.72
N ALA A 72 -11.60 18.95 -3.62
CA ALA A 72 -12.33 19.23 -4.86
C ALA A 72 -12.43 17.96 -5.71
N GLU A 73 -11.31 17.27 -5.89
CA GLU A 73 -11.23 16.01 -6.63
C GLU A 73 -10.01 15.18 -6.22
N ILE A 74 -10.13 13.86 -6.37
CA ILE A 74 -9.06 12.88 -6.20
C ILE A 74 -8.99 12.04 -7.47
N HIS A 75 -7.86 12.12 -8.17
CA HIS A 75 -7.50 11.25 -9.29
C HIS A 75 -6.67 10.09 -8.75
N ALA A 76 -7.30 8.92 -8.66
CA ALA A 76 -6.66 7.68 -8.24
C ALA A 76 -6.13 6.94 -9.48
N VAL A 77 -4.82 6.93 -9.68
CA VAL A 77 -4.14 6.42 -10.86
C VAL A 77 -3.47 5.08 -10.55
N ASP A 78 -3.68 4.07 -11.37
CA ASP A 78 -3.01 2.77 -11.22
C ASP A 78 -2.84 2.07 -12.56
N VAL A 79 -1.69 1.45 -12.77
CA VAL A 79 -1.45 0.63 -13.97
C VAL A 79 -2.24 -0.68 -13.94
N ASN A 80 -2.58 -1.18 -12.75
CA ASN A 80 -3.35 -2.39 -12.56
C ASN A 80 -4.83 -2.05 -12.33
N HIS A 81 -5.65 -2.23 -13.37
CA HIS A 81 -7.10 -1.97 -13.31
C HIS A 81 -7.82 -2.69 -12.15
N ARG A 82 -7.27 -3.77 -11.61
CA ARG A 82 -7.87 -4.51 -10.48
C ARG A 82 -7.85 -3.70 -9.19
N GLN A 83 -6.84 -2.84 -8.99
CA GLN A 83 -6.78 -1.90 -7.87
C GLN A 83 -7.91 -0.89 -7.96
N ASN A 84 -8.12 -0.34 -9.17
CA ASN A 84 -9.24 0.53 -9.48
C ASN A 84 -10.58 -0.18 -9.32
N ALA A 85 -10.70 -1.46 -9.73
CA ALA A 85 -11.91 -2.25 -9.52
C ALA A 85 -12.27 -2.40 -8.02
N VAL A 86 -11.27 -2.54 -7.14
CA VAL A 86 -11.50 -2.54 -5.67
C VAL A 86 -12.00 -1.18 -5.19
N LEU A 87 -11.39 -0.09 -5.63
CA LEU A 87 -11.87 1.25 -5.30
C LEU A 87 -13.30 1.48 -5.80
N GLU A 88 -13.62 1.07 -7.04
CA GLU A 88 -14.96 1.21 -7.61
C GLU A 88 -16.03 0.43 -6.83
N LEU A 89 -15.74 -0.80 -6.39
CA LEU A 89 -16.67 -1.58 -5.57
C LEU A 89 -16.90 -0.91 -4.20
N LYS A 90 -15.85 -0.38 -3.57
CA LYS A 90 -15.98 0.41 -2.33
C LYS A 90 -16.85 1.65 -2.53
N LEU A 91 -16.61 2.41 -3.59
CA LEU A 91 -17.41 3.58 -3.93
C LEU A 91 -18.87 3.22 -4.21
N ALA A 92 -19.14 2.09 -4.90
CA ALA A 92 -20.50 1.63 -5.15
C ALA A 92 -21.24 1.27 -3.86
N LEU A 93 -20.59 0.58 -2.91
CA LEU A 93 -21.15 0.29 -1.59
C LEU A 93 -21.39 1.56 -0.77
N ILE A 94 -20.44 2.50 -0.80
CA ILE A 94 -20.55 3.80 -0.13
C ILE A 94 -21.74 4.60 -0.68
N ARG A 95 -21.90 4.69 -2.01
CA ARG A 95 -23.03 5.37 -2.65
C ARG A 95 -24.38 4.73 -2.29
N ARG A 96 -24.41 3.42 -2.06
CA ARG A 96 -25.62 2.71 -1.63
C ARG A 96 -26.06 3.11 -0.22
N GLY A 97 -25.14 3.57 0.64
CA GLY A 97 -25.46 4.11 1.97
C GLY A 97 -25.86 3.06 3.02
N ASP A 98 -25.62 1.77 2.75
CA ASP A 98 -25.85 0.68 3.71
C ASP A 98 -24.53 0.32 4.41
N PHE A 99 -24.37 0.76 5.65
CA PHE A 99 -23.15 0.53 6.41
C PHE A 99 -22.92 -0.96 6.69
N GLY A 100 -23.98 -1.73 6.93
CA GLY A 100 -23.87 -3.17 7.21
C GLY A 100 -23.27 -3.90 6.03
N ASP A 101 -23.80 -3.68 4.82
CA ASP A 101 -23.22 -4.28 3.61
C ASP A 101 -21.78 -3.79 3.36
N LEU A 102 -21.48 -2.50 3.56
CA LEU A 102 -20.11 -1.98 3.43
C LEU A 102 -19.14 -2.66 4.40
N PHE A 103 -19.53 -2.78 5.67
CA PHE A 103 -18.69 -3.35 6.72
C PHE A 103 -18.58 -4.87 6.60
N GLU A 104 -19.57 -5.60 6.12
CA GLU A 104 -19.42 -7.03 5.82
C GLU A 104 -18.41 -7.25 4.69
N PHE A 105 -18.53 -6.52 3.57
CA PHE A 105 -17.59 -6.63 2.45
C PHE A 105 -16.16 -6.26 2.85
N PHE A 106 -15.95 -5.09 3.44
CA PHE A 106 -14.60 -4.56 3.66
C PHE A 106 -14.19 -4.42 5.13
N GLY A 107 -15.10 -4.51 6.09
CA GLY A 107 -14.77 -4.68 7.51
C GLY A 107 -14.44 -6.13 7.84
N ILE A 108 -15.38 -7.03 7.60
CA ILE A 108 -15.25 -8.47 7.85
C ILE A 108 -14.45 -9.16 6.75
N GLY A 109 -14.56 -8.70 5.50
CA GLY A 109 -13.91 -9.35 4.36
C GLY A 109 -14.73 -10.50 3.78
N SER A 110 -15.96 -10.71 4.24
CA SER A 110 -16.86 -11.77 3.78
C SER A 110 -18.30 -11.34 3.95
N HIS A 111 -19.19 -11.77 3.07
CA HIS A 111 -20.59 -11.38 3.14
C HIS A 111 -21.49 -12.52 2.65
N GLU A 112 -22.44 -13.01 3.46
CA GLU A 112 -23.35 -14.13 3.09
C GLU A 112 -24.13 -13.87 1.78
N ARG A 113 -24.67 -12.65 1.63
CA ARG A 113 -25.36 -12.17 0.42
C ARG A 113 -24.44 -11.52 -0.62
N PHE A 114 -23.15 -11.87 -0.70
CA PHE A 114 -22.19 -11.21 -1.60
C PHE A 114 -22.67 -11.16 -3.06
N ARG A 115 -23.27 -12.24 -3.59
CA ARG A 115 -23.80 -12.29 -4.96
C ARG A 115 -25.00 -11.35 -5.18
N PRO A 116 -26.10 -11.42 -4.39
CA PRO A 116 -27.19 -10.45 -4.51
C PRO A 116 -26.74 -9.00 -4.41
N VAL A 117 -25.88 -8.67 -3.42
CA VAL A 117 -25.39 -7.31 -3.22
C VAL A 117 -24.61 -6.84 -4.44
N TYR A 118 -23.65 -7.64 -4.92
CA TYR A 118 -22.88 -7.31 -6.11
C TYR A 118 -23.77 -7.12 -7.34
N ARG A 119 -24.77 -7.98 -7.58
CA ARG A 119 -25.69 -7.83 -8.72
C ARG A 119 -26.40 -6.49 -8.74
N ALA A 120 -26.77 -5.95 -7.57
CA ALA A 120 -27.39 -4.64 -7.46
C ALA A 120 -26.41 -3.48 -7.76
N LEU A 121 -25.13 -3.65 -7.42
CA LEU A 121 -24.09 -2.64 -7.63
C LEU A 121 -23.48 -2.67 -9.03
N ARG A 122 -23.52 -3.85 -9.68
CA ARG A 122 -22.79 -4.15 -10.92
C ARG A 122 -23.01 -3.12 -12.02
N ALA A 123 -24.22 -2.59 -12.18
CA ALA A 123 -24.54 -1.64 -13.24
C ALA A 123 -23.69 -0.36 -13.19
N GLY A 124 -23.37 0.12 -11.98
CA GLY A 124 -22.60 1.35 -11.73
C GLY A 124 -21.08 1.20 -11.85
N LEU A 125 -20.57 0.01 -12.13
CA LEU A 125 -19.13 -0.24 -12.28
C LEU A 125 -18.67 -0.04 -13.74
N SER A 126 -17.40 0.32 -13.92
CA SER A 126 -16.75 0.35 -15.24
C SER A 126 -16.70 -1.05 -15.88
N ALA A 127 -16.50 -1.13 -17.19
CA ALA A 127 -16.40 -2.42 -17.87
C ALA A 127 -15.24 -3.30 -17.35
N PRO A 128 -14.02 -2.77 -17.11
CA PRO A 128 -12.95 -3.55 -16.47
C PRO A 128 -13.30 -4.02 -15.05
N ALA A 129 -13.94 -3.17 -14.24
CA ALA A 129 -14.35 -3.55 -12.89
C ALA A 129 -15.45 -4.63 -12.90
N LYS A 130 -16.41 -4.55 -13.84
CA LYS A 130 -17.43 -5.60 -14.07
C LYS A 130 -16.75 -6.93 -14.37
N ALA A 131 -15.87 -6.97 -15.37
CA ALA A 131 -15.17 -8.18 -15.78
C ALA A 131 -14.39 -8.80 -14.61
N PHE A 132 -13.65 -7.98 -13.86
CA PHE A 132 -12.92 -8.46 -12.69
C PHE A 132 -13.84 -9.05 -11.62
N TRP A 133 -14.90 -8.35 -11.23
CA TRP A 133 -15.76 -8.80 -10.14
C TRP A 133 -16.71 -9.92 -10.53
N ASP A 134 -17.14 -10.01 -11.78
CA ASP A 134 -17.92 -11.16 -12.25
C ASP A 134 -17.18 -12.48 -11.99
N ASP A 135 -15.87 -12.48 -12.21
CA ASP A 135 -15.01 -13.65 -11.99
C ASP A 135 -14.59 -13.84 -10.53
N HIS A 136 -14.47 -12.76 -9.75
CA HIS A 136 -13.80 -12.77 -8.44
C HIS A 136 -14.68 -12.40 -7.25
N ILE A 137 -15.99 -12.18 -7.42
CA ILE A 137 -16.85 -11.79 -6.29
C ILE A 137 -16.91 -12.86 -5.18
N THR A 138 -16.58 -14.12 -5.51
CA THR A 138 -16.40 -15.21 -4.54
C THR A 138 -15.23 -14.99 -3.57
N PHE A 139 -14.42 -13.95 -3.75
CA PHE A 139 -13.45 -13.52 -2.74
C PHE A 139 -14.12 -13.14 -1.40
N PHE A 140 -15.41 -12.76 -1.44
CA PHE A 140 -16.21 -12.46 -0.25
C PHE A 140 -17.07 -13.65 0.22
N ASP A 141 -16.86 -14.85 -0.34
CA ASP A 141 -17.63 -16.04 0.02
C ASP A 141 -17.17 -16.59 1.39
N PRO A 142 -18.04 -16.60 2.41
CA PRO A 142 -17.71 -17.15 3.73
C PRO A 142 -17.47 -18.67 3.71
N GLY A 143 -18.00 -19.37 2.70
CA GLY A 143 -17.77 -20.79 2.46
C GLY A 143 -16.44 -21.11 1.77
N SER A 144 -15.71 -20.11 1.28
CA SER A 144 -14.41 -20.31 0.65
C SER A 144 -13.37 -20.83 1.65
N MET A 145 -12.34 -21.54 1.17
CA MET A 145 -11.25 -22.02 2.03
C MET A 145 -10.54 -20.89 2.79
N LYS A 146 -10.46 -19.71 2.19
CA LYS A 146 -9.80 -18.54 2.76
C LYS A 146 -10.71 -17.76 3.71
N LYS A 147 -12.03 -17.76 3.48
CA LYS A 147 -13.07 -17.14 4.31
C LYS A 147 -12.98 -15.60 4.44
N SER A 148 -12.05 -14.95 3.75
CA SER A 148 -11.92 -13.50 3.76
C SER A 148 -11.20 -12.99 2.52
N PHE A 149 -11.73 -11.92 1.94
CA PHE A 149 -11.14 -11.10 0.90
C PHE A 149 -9.69 -10.70 1.18
N TYR A 150 -9.34 -10.48 2.45
CA TYR A 150 -8.00 -10.07 2.86
C TYR A 150 -6.92 -11.13 2.68
N TYR A 151 -7.31 -12.37 2.36
CA TYR A 151 -6.43 -13.47 1.99
C TYR A 151 -6.35 -13.72 0.47
N HIS A 152 -6.95 -12.83 -0.33
CA HIS A 152 -6.85 -12.80 -1.79
C HIS A 152 -5.91 -11.68 -2.27
N GLY A 153 -5.46 -11.80 -3.52
CA GLY A 153 -4.39 -10.98 -4.08
C GLY A 153 -2.99 -11.43 -3.62
N ALA A 154 -1.94 -10.84 -4.19
CA ALA A 154 -0.56 -11.22 -3.91
C ALA A 154 -0.20 -11.09 -2.41
N ALA A 155 -0.50 -9.91 -1.82
CA ALA A 155 -0.24 -9.67 -0.40
C ALA A 155 -1.08 -10.58 0.51
N GLY A 156 -2.38 -10.74 0.22
CA GLY A 156 -3.27 -11.60 0.99
C GLY A 156 -2.89 -13.08 0.93
N MET A 157 -2.48 -13.57 -0.24
CA MET A 157 -1.98 -14.94 -0.38
C MET A 157 -0.71 -15.17 0.43
N ALA A 158 0.23 -14.23 0.40
CA ALA A 158 1.44 -14.31 1.20
C ALA A 158 1.11 -14.38 2.70
N ALA A 159 0.23 -13.50 3.20
CA ALA A 159 -0.20 -13.52 4.59
C ALA A 159 -0.93 -14.81 4.98
N TRP A 160 -1.82 -15.32 4.14
CA TRP A 160 -2.55 -16.57 4.40
C TRP A 160 -1.63 -17.78 4.47
N LEU A 161 -0.66 -17.88 3.55
CA LEU A 161 0.34 -18.96 3.54
C LEU A 161 1.27 -18.88 4.75
N MET A 162 1.83 -17.69 5.03
CA MET A 162 2.75 -17.49 6.15
C MET A 162 2.04 -17.68 7.49
N GLY A 163 0.86 -17.09 7.67
CA GLY A 163 0.03 -17.25 8.86
C GLY A 163 -0.40 -18.70 9.05
N GLY A 164 -0.88 -19.36 7.99
CA GLY A 164 -1.27 -20.77 8.03
C GLY A 164 -0.11 -21.71 8.40
N ALA A 165 1.09 -21.49 7.88
CA ALA A 165 2.28 -22.26 8.24
C ALA A 165 2.68 -22.02 9.71
N LEU A 166 2.70 -20.75 10.13
CA LEU A 166 3.10 -20.36 11.48
C LEU A 166 2.12 -20.85 12.55
N PHE A 167 0.81 -20.72 12.30
CA PHE A 167 -0.24 -21.17 13.21
C PHE A 167 -0.33 -22.70 13.31
N ARG A 168 -0.07 -23.43 12.22
CA ARG A 168 0.05 -24.90 12.26
C ARG A 168 1.27 -25.36 13.04
N ALA A 169 2.41 -24.70 12.86
CA ALA A 169 3.64 -25.06 13.55
C ALA A 169 3.62 -24.70 15.05
N LYS A 170 2.90 -23.63 15.43
CA LYS A 170 2.88 -23.10 16.80
C LYS A 170 1.48 -22.61 17.19
N PRO A 171 0.54 -23.49 17.58
CA PRO A 171 -0.87 -23.12 17.82
C PRO A 171 -1.05 -21.94 18.78
N ASN A 172 -0.24 -21.87 19.84
CA ASN A 172 -0.31 -20.80 20.83
C ASN A 172 0.11 -19.42 20.28
N ILE A 173 0.82 -19.34 19.15
CA ILE A 173 1.28 -18.06 18.60
C ILE A 173 0.11 -17.19 18.12
N LYS A 174 -0.99 -17.81 17.69
CA LYS A 174 -2.21 -17.10 17.31
C LYS A 174 -2.80 -16.36 18.50
N ASN A 175 -2.91 -17.02 19.65
CA ASN A 175 -3.43 -16.41 20.87
C ASN A 175 -2.54 -15.25 21.32
N HIS A 176 -1.22 -15.40 21.26
CA HIS A 176 -0.30 -14.31 21.60
C HIS A 176 -0.41 -13.14 20.62
N ALA A 177 -0.57 -13.40 19.32
CA ALA A 177 -0.79 -12.34 18.32
C ALA A 177 -2.10 -11.58 18.58
N LEU A 178 -3.18 -12.28 18.95
CA LEU A 178 -4.42 -11.64 19.37
C LEU A 178 -4.23 -10.81 20.66
N CYS A 179 -3.56 -11.36 21.67
CA CYS A 179 -3.23 -10.60 22.89
C CYS A 179 -2.35 -9.37 22.62
N LEU A 180 -1.51 -9.41 21.59
CA LEU A 180 -0.71 -8.25 21.16
C LEU A 180 -1.61 -7.17 20.56
N LEU A 181 -2.49 -7.58 19.64
CA LEU A 181 -3.43 -6.67 18.97
C LEU A 181 -4.45 -6.06 19.93
N ASP A 182 -4.79 -6.75 21.02
CA ASP A 182 -5.78 -6.30 22.00
C ASP A 182 -5.13 -5.81 23.31
N ALA A 183 -3.83 -5.53 23.31
CA ALA A 183 -3.13 -5.00 24.48
C ALA A 183 -3.60 -3.57 24.82
N ASP A 184 -3.92 -3.32 26.10
CA ASP A 184 -4.43 -2.02 26.56
C ASP A 184 -3.32 -0.98 26.74
N THR A 185 -2.09 -1.43 26.98
CA THR A 185 -0.94 -0.58 27.26
C THR A 185 0.30 -1.04 26.49
N LEU A 186 1.19 -0.10 26.15
CA LEU A 186 2.46 -0.42 25.50
C LEU A 186 3.33 -1.36 26.36
N ALA A 187 3.26 -1.24 27.68
CA ALA A 187 4.00 -2.13 28.59
C ALA A 187 3.50 -3.58 28.48
N GLN A 188 2.18 -3.80 28.40
CA GLN A 188 1.61 -5.13 28.16
C GLN A 188 1.99 -5.64 26.77
N GLN A 189 1.85 -4.79 25.75
CA GLN A 189 2.18 -5.10 24.37
C GLN A 189 3.65 -5.55 24.23
N ALA A 190 4.60 -4.81 24.80
CA ALA A 190 6.02 -5.15 24.80
C ALA A 190 6.29 -6.51 25.49
N ARG A 191 5.60 -6.81 26.61
CA ARG A 191 5.71 -8.13 27.26
C ARG A 191 5.20 -9.27 26.35
N VAL A 192 4.07 -9.07 25.65
CA VAL A 192 3.55 -10.07 24.71
C VAL A 192 4.48 -10.23 23.51
N TYR A 193 4.99 -9.12 22.97
CA TYR A 193 5.92 -9.16 21.84
C TYR A 193 7.22 -9.89 22.19
N ALA A 194 7.77 -9.70 23.40
CA ALA A 194 8.96 -10.43 23.86
C ALA A 194 8.77 -11.97 23.88
N LEU A 195 7.53 -12.45 24.06
CA LEU A 195 7.19 -13.88 23.97
C LEU A 195 7.00 -14.36 22.52
N LEU A 196 6.64 -13.46 21.61
CA LEU A 196 6.42 -13.71 20.19
C LEU A 196 7.72 -13.67 19.39
N GLU A 197 8.59 -12.69 19.67
CA GLU A 197 9.77 -12.37 18.87
C GLU A 197 10.67 -13.61 18.64
N PRO A 198 11.07 -14.40 19.65
CA PRO A 198 11.91 -15.59 19.42
C PRO A 198 11.18 -16.68 18.61
N LYS A 199 9.84 -16.68 18.61
CA LYS A 199 9.03 -17.66 17.87
C LYS A 199 8.89 -17.30 16.40
N ILE A 200 8.92 -16.00 16.08
CA ILE A 200 8.88 -15.44 14.72
C ILE A 200 10.26 -15.55 14.08
N TRP A 201 11.32 -15.21 14.82
CA TRP A 201 12.69 -15.10 14.32
C TRP A 201 13.48 -16.42 14.49
N GLY A 202 13.14 -17.41 13.66
CA GLY A 202 13.82 -18.71 13.59
C GLY A 202 14.57 -18.91 12.26
N LYS A 203 15.23 -20.06 12.09
CA LYS A 203 16.03 -20.38 10.88
C LYS A 203 15.25 -20.18 9.57
N LEU A 204 13.95 -20.49 9.56
CA LEU A 204 13.09 -20.34 8.39
C LEU A 204 12.83 -18.88 8.03
N SER A 205 12.54 -18.00 8.99
CA SER A 205 12.29 -16.58 8.70
C SER A 205 13.57 -15.85 8.30
N HIS A 206 14.71 -16.20 8.92
CA HIS A 206 16.03 -15.76 8.46
C HIS A 206 16.32 -16.19 7.03
N TRP A 207 16.03 -17.45 6.66
CA TRP A 207 16.21 -17.92 5.30
C TRP A 207 15.28 -17.20 4.32
N LEU A 208 14.03 -16.96 4.72
CA LEU A 208 12.99 -16.35 3.90
C LEU A 208 13.31 -14.87 3.59
N ILE A 209 13.73 -14.09 4.58
CA ILE A 209 14.07 -12.67 4.40
C ILE A 209 15.32 -12.48 3.54
N ARG A 210 16.24 -13.46 3.56
CA ARG A 210 17.41 -13.47 2.69
C ARG A 210 17.09 -13.82 1.23
N GLN A 211 15.85 -14.25 0.92
CA GLN A 211 15.43 -14.45 -0.46
C GLN A 211 15.18 -13.10 -1.15
N ARG A 212 16.05 -12.75 -2.09
CA ARG A 212 15.93 -11.52 -2.91
C ARG A 212 14.55 -11.36 -3.55
N LEU A 213 13.95 -12.46 -4.00
CA LEU A 213 12.62 -12.45 -4.62
C LEU A 213 11.53 -11.96 -3.66
N LEU A 214 11.60 -12.30 -2.37
CA LEU A 214 10.62 -11.82 -1.40
C LEU A 214 10.77 -10.33 -1.12
N MET A 215 12.00 -9.83 -1.02
CA MET A 215 12.25 -8.40 -0.78
C MET A 215 11.84 -7.55 -1.99
N THR A 216 12.07 -8.04 -3.21
CA THR A 216 11.57 -7.39 -4.44
C THR A 216 10.04 -7.44 -4.52
N LEU A 217 9.39 -8.52 -4.07
CA LEU A 217 7.93 -8.60 -3.95
C LEU A 217 7.37 -7.67 -2.87
N LEU A 218 8.15 -7.35 -1.83
CA LEU A 218 7.83 -6.34 -0.82
C LEU A 218 8.19 -4.91 -1.25
N GLY A 219 8.53 -4.71 -2.53
CA GLY A 219 8.78 -3.38 -3.08
C GLY A 219 10.18 -2.83 -2.80
N VAL A 220 11.13 -3.62 -2.29
CA VAL A 220 12.52 -3.16 -2.04
C VAL A 220 13.42 -3.54 -3.23
N PRO A 221 13.89 -2.58 -4.04
CA PRO A 221 14.81 -2.85 -5.15
C PRO A 221 16.15 -3.43 -4.67
N ALA A 222 16.76 -4.29 -5.50
CA ALA A 222 18.03 -4.94 -5.18
C ALA A 222 19.20 -3.99 -4.79
N PRO A 223 19.32 -2.77 -5.37
CA PRO A 223 20.32 -1.81 -4.91
C PRO A 223 20.08 -1.32 -3.48
N GLN A 224 18.84 -1.17 -3.04
CA GLN A 224 18.50 -0.73 -1.69
C GLN A 224 18.74 -1.84 -0.67
N ILE A 225 18.41 -3.09 -1.01
CA ILE A 225 18.80 -4.28 -0.22
C ILE A 225 20.32 -4.26 0.01
N LYS A 226 21.10 -4.01 -1.04
CA LYS A 226 22.56 -3.91 -0.93
C LYS A 226 23.00 -2.73 -0.05
N LEU A 227 22.38 -1.56 -0.18
CA LEU A 227 22.69 -0.42 0.68
C LEU A 227 22.41 -0.73 2.15
N ILE A 228 21.29 -1.39 2.45
CA ILE A 228 20.94 -1.84 3.81
C ILE A 228 21.93 -2.89 4.30
N ASP A 229 22.28 -3.89 3.49
CA ASP A 229 23.28 -4.91 3.86
C ASP A 229 24.67 -4.31 4.10
N ASP A 230 25.05 -3.29 3.34
CA ASP A 230 26.37 -2.66 3.43
C ASP A 230 26.46 -1.65 4.61
N HIS A 231 25.35 -1.00 5.01
CA HIS A 231 25.38 0.10 5.99
C HIS A 231 24.59 -0.15 7.29
N TYR A 232 23.66 -1.10 7.32
CA TYR A 232 22.87 -1.41 8.51
C TYR A 232 23.53 -2.56 9.31
N PRO A 233 23.87 -2.37 10.59
CA PRO A 233 24.45 -3.43 11.41
C PRO A 233 23.54 -4.67 11.47
N GLY A 234 24.02 -5.80 10.95
CA GLY A 234 23.24 -7.04 10.85
C GLY A 234 22.38 -7.19 9.57
N GLY A 235 22.53 -6.26 8.63
CA GLY A 235 21.95 -6.27 7.29
C GLY A 235 20.41 -6.23 7.26
N VAL A 236 19.84 -6.64 6.13
CA VAL A 236 18.39 -6.58 5.86
C VAL A 236 17.56 -7.36 6.90
N THR A 237 18.10 -8.45 7.45
CA THR A 237 17.38 -9.20 8.49
C THR A 237 17.25 -8.39 9.78
N ALA A 238 18.33 -7.76 10.24
CA ALA A 238 18.29 -6.91 11.43
C ALA A 238 17.36 -5.71 11.21
N TYR A 239 17.44 -5.10 10.02
CA TYR A 239 16.58 -4.00 9.62
C TYR A 239 15.07 -4.35 9.71
N VAL A 240 14.63 -5.45 9.08
CA VAL A 240 13.23 -5.88 9.14
C VAL A 240 12.82 -6.24 10.58
N LYS A 241 13.73 -6.85 11.35
CA LYS A 241 13.47 -7.20 12.74
C LYS A 241 13.26 -5.97 13.62
N ASP A 242 14.08 -4.94 13.45
CA ASP A 242 13.97 -3.70 14.22
C ASP A 242 12.72 -2.90 13.84
N LYS A 243 12.37 -2.82 12.55
CA LYS A 243 11.11 -2.22 12.07
C LYS A 243 9.90 -2.94 12.68
N LEU A 244 9.88 -4.28 12.61
CA LEU A 244 8.79 -5.06 13.19
C LEU A 244 8.72 -4.89 14.71
N ARG A 245 9.86 -4.87 15.41
CA ARG A 245 9.90 -4.61 16.85
C ARG A 245 9.29 -3.25 17.16
N HIS A 246 9.74 -2.19 16.52
CA HIS A 246 9.22 -0.85 16.73
C HIS A 246 7.68 -0.79 16.56
N VAL A 247 7.15 -1.28 15.44
CA VAL A 247 5.70 -1.30 15.19
C VAL A 247 4.94 -2.14 16.22
N MET A 248 5.50 -3.28 16.60
CA MET A 248 4.82 -4.25 17.47
C MET A 248 5.01 -3.99 18.96
N SER A 249 5.94 -3.14 19.40
CA SER A 249 6.16 -2.86 20.84
C SER A 249 6.11 -1.39 21.23
N GLU A 250 6.29 -0.46 20.30
CA GLU A 250 6.38 0.98 20.61
C GLU A 250 5.18 1.78 20.10
N LEU A 251 4.45 1.25 19.10
CA LEU A 251 3.22 1.85 18.59
C LEU A 251 1.98 1.07 19.07
N PRO A 252 0.85 1.72 19.42
CA PRO A 252 -0.32 1.01 19.92
C PRO A 252 -0.91 0.02 18.89
N ALA A 253 -0.68 -1.28 19.10
CA ALA A 253 -1.17 -2.35 18.24
C ALA A 253 -2.71 -2.40 18.19
N ARG A 254 -3.38 -1.97 19.27
CA ARG A 254 -4.84 -1.84 19.33
C ARG A 254 -5.44 -0.89 18.29
N GLU A 255 -4.65 0.08 17.82
CA GLU A 255 -5.06 1.03 16.78
C GLU A 255 -4.51 0.65 15.39
N ASN A 256 -3.78 -0.46 15.30
CA ASN A 256 -3.04 -0.85 14.11
C ASN A 256 -3.85 -1.80 13.22
N TYR A 257 -4.80 -1.23 12.48
CA TYR A 257 -5.67 -2.02 11.61
C TYR A 257 -4.91 -2.69 10.45
N PHE A 258 -3.77 -2.13 10.02
CA PHE A 258 -2.94 -2.69 8.93
C PHE A 258 -2.47 -4.10 9.26
N TRP A 259 -1.91 -4.29 10.45
CA TRP A 259 -1.45 -5.60 10.87
C TRP A 259 -2.60 -6.51 11.32
N ARG A 260 -3.62 -5.94 11.97
CA ARG A 260 -4.81 -6.70 12.39
C ARG A 260 -5.45 -7.47 11.24
N VAL A 261 -5.68 -6.81 10.11
CA VAL A 261 -6.43 -7.42 9.01
C VAL A 261 -5.71 -8.60 8.38
N TYR A 262 -4.38 -8.54 8.27
CA TYR A 262 -3.61 -9.66 7.74
C TYR A 262 -3.38 -10.77 8.77
N MET A 263 -3.42 -10.46 10.08
CA MET A 263 -3.34 -11.47 11.14
C MET A 263 -4.67 -12.21 11.36
N THR A 264 -5.80 -11.54 11.19
CA THR A 264 -7.12 -12.05 11.58
C THR A 264 -8.07 -12.29 10.41
N GLY A 265 -7.80 -11.67 9.26
CA GLY A 265 -8.67 -11.72 8.09
C GLY A 265 -9.78 -10.69 8.13
N SER A 266 -9.87 -9.84 9.15
CA SER A 266 -10.92 -8.83 9.29
C SER A 266 -10.44 -7.62 10.10
N TYR A 267 -11.17 -6.53 10.02
CA TYR A 267 -11.10 -5.42 10.96
C TYR A 267 -12.06 -5.64 12.14
N THR A 268 -12.00 -4.75 13.13
CA THR A 268 -13.06 -4.59 14.14
C THR A 268 -13.71 -3.22 13.98
N LEU A 269 -14.90 -3.02 14.53
CA LEU A 269 -15.57 -1.71 14.53
C LEU A 269 -14.68 -0.62 15.16
N SER A 270 -13.90 -0.97 16.20
CA SER A 270 -12.98 -0.07 16.89
C SER A 270 -11.61 0.09 16.21
N CYS A 271 -11.22 -0.83 15.32
CA CYS A 271 -9.91 -0.87 14.69
C CYS A 271 -10.06 -1.18 13.19
N CYS A 272 -10.49 -0.16 12.45
CA CYS A 272 -10.67 -0.17 11.01
C CYS A 272 -10.19 1.17 10.38
N PRO A 273 -9.92 1.19 9.07
CA PRO A 273 -9.76 2.42 8.29
C PRO A 273 -10.92 3.41 8.49
N ASN A 274 -10.69 4.72 8.36
CA ASN A 274 -11.73 5.70 8.64
C ASN A 274 -12.94 5.58 7.69
N TYR A 275 -12.74 5.08 6.47
CA TYR A 275 -13.85 4.86 5.53
C TYR A 275 -14.81 3.74 5.94
N LEU A 276 -14.44 2.91 6.92
CA LEU A 276 -15.25 1.84 7.50
C LEU A 276 -15.83 2.20 8.87
N ARG A 277 -15.80 3.49 9.24
CA ARG A 277 -16.49 3.99 10.41
C ARG A 277 -17.88 4.49 10.01
N GLU A 278 -18.90 4.06 10.75
CA GLU A 278 -20.30 4.33 10.42
C GLU A 278 -20.60 5.83 10.33
N GLU A 279 -20.01 6.62 11.23
CA GLU A 279 -20.17 8.07 11.27
C GLU A 279 -19.69 8.79 10.00
N ASN A 280 -18.79 8.16 9.24
CA ASN A 280 -18.18 8.74 8.05
C ASN A 280 -18.96 8.43 6.76
N LEU A 281 -19.84 7.43 6.77
CA LEU A 281 -20.54 6.96 5.56
C LEU A 281 -21.35 8.07 4.87
N PRO A 282 -22.16 8.90 5.57
CA PRO A 282 -22.93 9.95 4.91
C PRO A 282 -22.04 10.98 4.20
N GLY A 283 -20.94 11.38 4.83
CA GLY A 283 -19.98 12.33 4.27
C GLY A 283 -19.24 11.78 3.05
N LEU A 284 -18.88 10.49 3.09
CA LEU A 284 -18.27 9.81 1.95
C LEU A 284 -19.24 9.64 0.79
N ALA A 285 -20.48 9.21 1.07
CA ALA A 285 -21.52 9.04 0.06
C ALA A 285 -21.80 10.34 -0.69
N ALA A 286 -21.92 11.46 0.04
CA ALA A 286 -22.15 12.79 -0.54
C ALA A 286 -20.98 13.30 -1.42
N ARG A 287 -19.78 12.72 -1.28
CA ARG A 287 -18.57 13.17 -1.98
C ARG A 287 -17.99 12.11 -2.91
N ALA A 288 -18.60 10.93 -3.01
CA ALA A 288 -18.07 9.78 -3.75
C ALA A 288 -17.77 10.09 -5.22
N ASP A 289 -18.52 11.02 -5.81
CA ASP A 289 -18.35 11.45 -7.21
C ASP A 289 -17.13 12.35 -7.45
N ARG A 290 -16.42 12.76 -6.40
CA ARG A 290 -15.15 13.49 -6.49
C ARG A 290 -13.93 12.57 -6.62
N VAL A 291 -14.13 11.25 -6.59
CA VAL A 291 -13.05 10.27 -6.75
C VAL A 291 -13.13 9.69 -8.16
N HIS A 292 -12.04 9.84 -8.91
CA HIS A 292 -11.93 9.45 -10.31
C HIS A 292 -10.81 8.42 -10.48
N PRO A 293 -11.14 7.13 -10.65
CA PRO A 293 -10.15 6.10 -10.96
C PRO A 293 -9.66 6.20 -12.42
N HIS A 294 -8.35 6.06 -12.63
CA HIS A 294 -7.69 6.08 -13.94
C HIS A 294 -6.79 4.86 -14.07
N THR A 295 -6.97 4.07 -15.13
CA THR A 295 -6.12 2.89 -15.40
C THR A 295 -5.02 3.25 -16.41
N CYS A 296 -3.92 3.79 -15.92
CA CYS A 296 -2.77 4.23 -16.71
C CYS A 296 -1.56 4.50 -15.80
N THR A 297 -0.44 4.92 -16.39
CA THR A 297 0.68 5.48 -15.60
C THR A 297 0.39 6.92 -15.19
N VAL A 298 1.09 7.44 -14.17
CA VAL A 298 0.99 8.86 -13.78
C VAL A 298 1.39 9.77 -14.96
N THR A 299 2.46 9.44 -15.67
CA THR A 299 2.88 10.10 -16.93
C THR A 299 1.72 10.21 -17.93
N GLN A 300 1.07 9.08 -18.25
CA GLN A 300 -0.04 9.06 -19.22
C GLN A 300 -1.24 9.87 -18.72
N PHE A 301 -1.58 9.76 -17.44
CA PHE A 301 -2.64 10.56 -16.82
C PHE A 301 -2.37 12.06 -17.00
N LEU A 302 -1.17 12.53 -16.65
CA LEU A 302 -0.82 13.95 -16.74
C LEU A 302 -0.74 14.47 -18.18
N GLN A 303 -0.44 13.61 -19.16
CA GLN A 303 -0.50 13.95 -20.58
C GLN A 303 -1.94 14.06 -21.10
N GLN A 304 -2.82 13.15 -20.67
CA GLN A 304 -4.22 13.08 -21.12
C GLN A 304 -5.12 14.08 -20.39
N HIS A 305 -4.76 14.43 -19.16
CA HIS A 305 -5.49 15.33 -18.28
C HIS A 305 -4.56 16.45 -17.78
N PRO A 306 -4.06 17.32 -18.67
CA PRO A 306 -3.24 18.43 -18.22
C PRO A 306 -4.06 19.37 -17.32
N GLY A 307 -3.44 19.86 -16.25
CA GLY A 307 -4.13 20.65 -15.23
C GLY A 307 -3.15 21.28 -14.22
N VAL A 308 -3.72 21.88 -13.17
CA VAL A 308 -2.94 22.44 -12.06
C VAL A 308 -3.33 21.71 -10.79
N TYR A 309 -2.59 20.65 -10.48
CA TYR A 309 -2.83 19.82 -9.31
C TYR A 309 -2.12 20.40 -8.09
N SER A 310 -2.80 20.37 -6.94
CA SER A 310 -2.23 20.91 -5.70
C SER A 310 -1.51 19.87 -4.87
N HIS A 311 -1.80 18.58 -5.09
CA HIS A 311 -1.21 17.49 -4.31
C HIS A 311 -0.84 16.30 -5.20
N TYR A 312 0.33 15.72 -4.95
CA TYR A 312 0.76 14.44 -5.51
C TYR A 312 1.09 13.47 -4.37
N VAL A 313 0.57 12.24 -4.43
CA VAL A 313 0.89 11.16 -3.47
C VAL A 313 1.43 9.96 -4.25
N LEU A 314 2.77 9.87 -4.32
CA LEU A 314 3.46 9.04 -5.31
C LEU A 314 3.95 7.69 -4.79
N LEU A 315 3.87 7.40 -3.49
CA LEU A 315 4.37 6.13 -2.93
C LEU A 315 5.81 5.81 -3.40
N ASP A 316 6.17 4.52 -3.49
CA ASP A 316 7.49 3.98 -3.83
C ASP A 316 7.64 3.51 -5.29
N HIS A 317 6.66 3.74 -6.17
CA HIS A 317 6.81 3.31 -7.57
C HIS A 317 7.99 4.00 -8.28
N GLN A 318 8.41 5.17 -7.78
CA GLN A 318 9.58 5.88 -8.26
C GLN A 318 10.89 5.12 -7.99
N ASP A 319 10.97 4.35 -6.89
CA ASP A 319 12.11 3.48 -6.59
C ASP A 319 12.32 2.43 -7.70
N TRP A 320 11.21 1.92 -8.25
CA TRP A 320 11.23 1.00 -9.38
C TRP A 320 11.65 1.70 -10.67
N LEU A 321 11.04 2.84 -10.99
CA LEU A 321 11.39 3.63 -12.19
C LEU A 321 12.86 4.03 -12.19
N ALA A 322 13.40 4.46 -11.05
CA ALA A 322 14.80 4.83 -10.92
C ALA A 322 15.78 3.71 -11.28
N HIS A 323 15.39 2.45 -11.05
CA HIS A 323 16.23 1.30 -11.35
C HIS A 323 16.03 0.78 -12.78
N HIS A 324 14.79 0.78 -13.26
CA HIS A 324 14.40 0.10 -14.50
C HIS A 324 14.30 1.04 -15.70
N ASP A 325 13.83 2.26 -15.49
CA ASP A 325 13.64 3.28 -16.52
C ASP A 325 13.85 4.71 -15.98
N PRO A 326 15.11 5.15 -15.80
CA PRO A 326 15.42 6.50 -15.33
C PRO A 326 14.92 7.61 -16.26
N THR A 327 14.73 7.31 -17.55
CA THR A 327 14.20 8.27 -18.52
C THR A 327 12.71 8.50 -18.28
N ALA A 328 11.94 7.44 -18.05
CA ALA A 328 10.54 7.56 -17.66
C ALA A 328 10.37 8.28 -16.32
N LEU A 329 11.26 8.03 -15.34
CA LEU A 329 11.26 8.79 -14.07
C LEU A 329 11.45 10.29 -14.31
N ALA A 330 12.42 10.66 -15.15
CA ALA A 330 12.68 12.07 -15.46
C ALA A 330 11.50 12.72 -16.20
N GLU A 331 10.89 12.01 -17.15
CA GLU A 331 9.69 12.47 -17.86
C GLU A 331 8.51 12.70 -16.92
N GLU A 332 8.25 11.75 -16.01
CA GLU A 332 7.17 11.87 -15.02
C GLU A 332 7.35 13.11 -14.14
N TRP A 333 8.58 13.37 -13.67
CA TRP A 333 8.87 14.57 -12.89
C TRP A 333 8.67 15.88 -13.66
N GLU A 334 9.09 15.93 -14.93
CA GLU A 334 8.83 17.11 -15.75
C GLU A 334 7.34 17.34 -15.97
N LEU A 335 6.56 16.27 -16.15
CA LEU A 335 5.09 16.37 -16.23
C LEU A 335 4.46 16.79 -14.91
N ILE A 336 4.93 16.26 -13.78
CA ILE A 336 4.48 16.70 -12.45
C ILE A 336 4.69 18.19 -12.31
N PHE A 337 5.88 18.70 -12.66
CA PHE A 337 6.14 20.14 -12.58
C PHE A 337 5.31 20.95 -13.57
N ALA A 338 5.13 20.49 -14.81
CA ALA A 338 4.30 21.15 -15.80
C ALA A 338 2.82 21.25 -15.37
N ASN A 339 2.38 20.32 -14.51
CA ASN A 339 1.04 20.27 -13.95
C ASN A 339 0.98 20.68 -12.47
N SER A 340 1.99 21.41 -12.00
CA SER A 340 2.09 21.95 -10.64
C SER A 340 2.13 23.47 -10.66
N ARG A 341 2.01 24.06 -9.48
CA ARG A 341 2.29 25.49 -9.22
C ARG A 341 3.22 25.61 -8.01
N PRO A 342 3.86 26.76 -7.78
CA PRO A 342 4.56 27.01 -6.53
C PRO A 342 3.64 26.71 -5.32
N GLY A 343 4.17 25.96 -4.35
CA GLY A 343 3.42 25.47 -3.19
C GLY A 343 2.60 24.19 -3.44
N THR A 344 2.64 23.58 -4.63
CA THR A 344 2.09 22.23 -4.84
C THR A 344 2.82 21.25 -3.91
N ARG A 345 2.06 20.45 -3.16
CA ARG A 345 2.55 19.53 -2.12
C ARG A 345 2.75 18.14 -2.70
N ILE A 346 3.90 17.52 -2.42
CA ILE A 346 4.26 16.20 -2.94
C ILE A 346 4.67 15.30 -1.79
N LEU A 347 3.93 14.21 -1.61
CA LEU A 347 4.19 13.18 -0.62
C LEU A 347 4.76 11.93 -1.30
N MET A 348 5.93 11.50 -0.83
CA MET A 348 6.67 10.38 -1.38
C MET A 348 7.07 9.43 -0.27
N ARG A 349 7.10 8.14 -0.59
CA ARG A 349 7.65 7.10 0.27
C ARG A 349 8.68 6.34 -0.52
N SER A 350 9.65 5.76 0.16
CA SER A 350 10.68 4.95 -0.49
C SER A 350 10.98 3.75 0.37
N ALA A 351 11.27 2.62 -0.26
CA ALA A 351 11.84 1.47 0.42
C ALA A 351 13.28 1.76 0.92
N GLY A 352 13.93 2.76 0.34
CA GLY A 352 15.25 3.26 0.71
C GLY A 352 15.19 4.25 1.88
N LEU A 353 16.37 4.59 2.39
CA LEU A 353 16.51 5.53 3.50
C LEU A 353 16.47 7.01 3.05
N ASP A 354 16.67 7.27 1.76
CA ASP A 354 16.64 8.60 1.16
C ASP A 354 16.11 8.58 -0.28
N LEU A 355 15.95 9.77 -0.86
CA LEU A 355 15.56 9.98 -2.26
C LEU A 355 16.76 10.30 -3.16
N GLY A 356 17.93 9.73 -2.89
CA GLY A 356 19.15 9.94 -3.68
C GLY A 356 19.00 9.56 -5.16
N PHE A 357 18.02 8.69 -5.47
CA PHE A 357 17.66 8.31 -6.83
C PHE A 357 16.91 9.40 -7.62
N VAL A 358 16.31 10.37 -6.93
CA VAL A 358 15.61 11.48 -7.59
C VAL A 358 16.64 12.44 -8.21
N PRO A 359 16.55 12.76 -9.52
CA PRO A 359 17.56 13.55 -10.21
C PRO A 359 17.87 14.88 -9.52
N PRO A 360 19.14 15.34 -9.48
CA PRO A 360 19.50 16.59 -8.81
C PRO A 360 18.71 17.82 -9.31
N GLY A 361 18.42 17.91 -10.62
CA GLY A 361 17.63 18.99 -11.20
C GLY A 361 16.17 19.01 -10.75
N VAL A 362 15.61 17.83 -10.41
CA VAL A 362 14.29 17.72 -9.79
C VAL A 362 14.36 18.19 -8.33
N ARG A 363 15.34 17.69 -7.57
CA ARG A 363 15.52 18.06 -6.15
C ARG A 363 15.76 19.56 -5.96
N SER A 364 16.42 20.25 -6.88
CA SER A 364 16.62 21.70 -6.81
C SER A 364 15.35 22.54 -7.01
N ARG A 365 14.26 21.94 -7.50
CA ARG A 365 12.95 22.58 -7.71
C ARG A 365 11.96 22.27 -6.59
N LEU A 366 12.42 21.57 -5.55
CA LEU A 366 11.60 21.11 -4.43
C LEU A 366 12.19 21.63 -3.11
N ARG A 367 11.30 22.07 -2.21
CA ARG A 367 11.63 22.34 -0.82
C ARG A 367 11.19 21.15 0.03
N PHE A 368 12.15 20.40 0.57
CA PHE A 368 11.86 19.28 1.47
C PHE A 368 11.67 19.75 2.91
N HIS A 369 10.83 19.02 3.65
CA HIS A 369 10.50 19.30 5.05
C HIS A 369 10.82 18.12 5.99
N PRO A 370 12.11 17.72 6.13
CA PRO A 370 12.51 16.62 7.00
C PRO A 370 12.12 16.85 8.47
N GLU A 371 12.07 18.11 8.92
CA GLU A 371 11.64 18.49 10.26
C GLU A 371 10.20 18.08 10.57
N ARG A 372 9.37 17.91 9.54
CA ARG A 372 7.99 17.42 9.66
C ARG A 372 7.92 15.90 9.43
N THR A 373 8.64 15.37 8.45
CA THR A 373 8.50 13.95 8.09
C THR A 373 9.23 13.00 9.00
N GLU A 374 10.42 13.34 9.52
CA GLU A 374 11.19 12.42 10.37
C GLU A 374 10.46 12.05 11.66
N PRO A 375 9.86 12.98 12.43
CA PRO A 375 9.10 12.62 13.62
C PRO A 375 7.84 11.82 13.27
N LEU A 376 7.14 12.19 12.18
CA LEU A 376 5.91 11.52 11.77
C LEU A 376 6.17 10.09 11.28
N HIS A 377 7.26 9.85 10.55
CA HIS A 377 7.62 8.52 10.07
C HIS A 377 7.84 7.53 11.22
N ARG A 378 8.33 7.99 12.38
CA ARG A 378 8.46 7.15 13.60
C ARG A 378 7.12 6.82 14.25
N THR A 379 6.02 7.42 13.80
CA THR A 379 4.67 7.12 14.26
C THR A 379 3.84 6.36 13.22
N ASP A 380 4.44 6.05 12.07
CA ASP A 380 3.82 5.23 11.01
C ASP A 380 3.49 3.84 11.56
N ARG A 381 2.19 3.51 11.59
CA ARG A 381 1.72 2.22 12.14
C ARG A 381 2.05 1.02 11.25
N VAL A 382 2.59 1.25 10.05
CA VAL A 382 2.79 0.19 9.08
C VAL A 382 4.19 -0.40 9.19
N GLY A 383 5.22 0.45 9.11
CA GLY A 383 6.63 0.06 9.17
C GLY A 383 7.17 -0.59 7.90
N THR A 384 6.49 -0.45 6.76
CA THR A 384 6.94 -0.99 5.46
C THR A 384 8.06 -0.15 4.85
N TYR A 385 7.89 1.17 4.86
CA TYR A 385 8.77 2.09 4.13
C TYR A 385 10.03 2.42 4.91
N GLY A 386 11.13 2.60 4.17
CA GLY A 386 12.41 3.02 4.73
C GLY A 386 12.48 4.50 5.02
N SER A 387 11.75 5.31 4.25
CA SER A 387 11.67 6.76 4.45
C SER A 387 10.36 7.36 3.96
N LEU A 388 10.03 8.53 4.50
CA LEU A 388 8.87 9.36 4.19
C LEU A 388 9.35 10.78 3.89
N HIS A 389 8.92 11.33 2.75
CA HIS A 389 9.36 12.63 2.28
C HIS A 389 8.16 13.48 1.88
N PHE A 390 8.19 14.74 2.30
CA PHE A 390 7.20 15.74 1.96
C PHE A 390 7.95 16.94 1.41
N ALA A 391 7.51 17.39 0.24
CA ALA A 391 8.12 18.52 -0.44
C ALA A 391 7.07 19.46 -1.02
N GLU A 392 7.46 20.72 -1.19
CA GLU A 392 6.69 21.72 -1.92
C GLU A 392 7.44 22.13 -3.19
N VAL A 393 6.72 22.29 -4.30
CA VAL A 393 7.27 22.85 -5.53
C VAL A 393 7.64 24.32 -5.31
N LEU A 394 8.86 24.72 -5.69
CA LEU A 394 9.40 26.07 -5.52
C LEU A 394 8.79 27.11 -6.47
#